data_AF-A0A9D1G287-F1
#
_entry.id   AF-A0A9D1G287-F1
#
_cell.length_a   1.000
_cell.length_b   1.000
_cell.length_c   1.000
_cell.angle_alpha   90.00
_cell.angle_beta   90.00
_cell.angle_gamma   90.00
#
_symmetry.space_group_name_H-M   'P 1'
#
loop_
_entity.id
_entity.type
_entity.pdbx_description
1 polymer ?
#
loop_
_entity_poly.entity_id
_entity_poly.type
_entity_poly.pdbx_seq_one_letter_code
_entity_poly.pdbx_strand_id
1 'polypeptide(L)'
;MNVIDIVILAIFGICLVSGLYKGFIASGLTVLGFIVAWFVAKAAYGALSEAILSNSSLMGVLSTYLEAADFFPSAQIASATVTEALASSTTIWNNALAAVQERLPFIAEAFASNVNTQAFASLGITTLADYLDQTIWTAAFQLLSFILLFFISYAVVTLLINLLSRVLRFPALRGFDALVGGLFGLVRGYLLVMLLLAVLPMALDVINIPTVDALYSESTLASILGSMQLFNIQSWIQSLLY
;
A
#
# COMPACT_ATOMS: atom_id res chain seq x y z
N MET A 1 -23.22 9.15 7.31
CA MET A 1 -21.83 9.62 7.52
C MET A 1 -21.24 8.69 8.56
N ASN A 2 -20.35 7.81 8.11
CA ASN A 2 -19.80 6.72 8.89
C ASN A 2 -18.52 7.15 9.62
N VAL A 3 -18.01 6.31 10.53
CA VAL A 3 -16.74 6.48 11.25
C VAL A 3 -15.58 6.77 10.29
N ILE A 4 -15.51 6.07 9.15
CA ILE A 4 -14.46 6.31 8.15
C ILE A 4 -14.56 7.72 7.54
N ASP A 5 -15.77 8.20 7.26
CA ASP A 5 -15.97 9.56 6.77
C ASP A 5 -15.48 10.61 7.80
N ILE A 6 -15.76 10.36 9.09
CA ILE A 6 -15.32 11.22 10.19
C ILE A 6 -13.79 11.25 10.28
N VAL A 7 -13.14 10.08 10.15
CA VAL A 7 -11.67 9.98 10.15
C VAL A 7 -11.07 10.74 8.97
N ILE A 8 -11.62 10.57 7.77
CA ILE A 8 -11.17 11.30 6.57
C ILE A 8 -11.29 12.81 6.78
N LEU A 9 -12.44 13.30 7.27
CA LEU A 9 -12.64 14.72 7.57
C LEU A 9 -11.69 15.21 8.67
N ALA A 10 -11.41 14.40 9.68
CA ALA A 10 -10.44 14.75 10.73
C ALA A 10 -9.03 14.90 10.14
N ILE A 11 -8.60 14.01 9.25
CA ILE A 11 -7.32 14.12 8.54
C ILE A 11 -7.26 15.43 7.74
N PHE A 12 -8.30 15.73 6.94
CA PHE A 12 -8.36 16.98 6.19
C PHE A 12 -8.32 18.21 7.10
N GLY A 13 -9.09 18.20 8.19
CA GLY A 13 -9.13 19.28 9.17
C GLY A 13 -7.77 19.53 9.83
N ILE A 14 -7.10 18.47 10.30
CA ILE A 14 -5.75 18.56 10.90
C ILE A 14 -4.75 19.08 9.88
N CYS A 15 -4.76 18.57 8.65
CA CYS A 15 -3.82 18.99 7.62
C CYS A 15 -4.06 20.44 7.16
N LEU A 16 -5.32 20.86 7.03
CA LEU A 16 -5.71 22.24 6.74
C LEU A 16 -5.21 23.17 7.83
N VAL A 17 -5.52 22.88 9.10
CA VAL A 17 -5.11 23.71 10.24
C VAL A 17 -3.58 23.77 10.31
N SER A 18 -2.89 22.64 10.17
CA SER A 18 -1.43 22.61 10.14
C SER A 18 -0.85 23.49 9.02
N GLY A 19 -1.46 23.46 7.83
CA GLY A 19 -1.08 24.30 6.70
C GLY A 19 -1.29 25.79 6.96
N LEU A 20 -2.44 26.16 7.53
CA LEU A 20 -2.76 27.55 7.91
C LEU A 20 -1.72 28.11 8.91
N TYR A 21 -1.28 27.30 9.88
CA TYR A 21 -0.30 27.73 10.88
C TYR A 21 1.13 27.85 10.34
N LYS A 22 1.50 27.01 9.36
CA LYS A 22 2.86 26.98 8.80
C LYS A 22 3.11 28.05 7.74
N GLY A 23 2.06 28.59 7.11
CA GLY A 23 2.18 29.51 5.98
C GLY A 23 2.52 28.80 4.67
N PHE A 24 2.71 29.57 3.59
CA PHE A 24 2.88 29.07 2.22
C PHE A 24 4.17 28.28 2.05
N ILE A 25 5.31 28.88 2.39
CA ILE A 25 6.64 28.31 2.08
C ILE A 25 6.83 26.98 2.79
N ALA A 26 6.59 26.93 4.11
CA ALA A 26 6.76 25.72 4.88
C ALA A 26 5.76 24.64 4.47
N SER A 27 4.49 24.98 4.21
CA SER A 27 3.49 24.01 3.77
C SER A 27 3.81 23.44 2.38
N GLY A 28 4.18 24.29 1.42
CA GLY A 28 4.63 23.86 0.10
C GLY A 28 5.85 22.95 0.17
N LEU A 29 6.83 23.29 1.01
CA LEU A 29 8.01 22.45 1.20
C LEU A 29 7.65 21.11 1.86
N THR A 30 6.65 21.06 2.76
CA THR A 30 6.18 19.77 3.29
C THR A 30 5.42 18.91 2.28
N VAL A 31 4.74 19.52 1.30
CA VAL A 31 4.14 18.77 0.18
C VAL A 31 5.24 18.20 -0.71
N LEU A 32 6.26 18.98 -1.04
CA LEU A 32 7.44 18.46 -1.75
C LEU A 32 8.13 17.37 -0.94
N GLY A 33 8.23 17.55 0.37
CA GLY A 33 8.80 16.57 1.28
C GLY A 33 8.02 15.25 1.34
N PHE A 34 6.69 15.30 1.19
CA PHE A 34 5.85 14.12 1.02
C PHE A 34 6.23 13.35 -0.25
N ILE A 35 6.38 14.06 -1.37
CA ILE A 35 6.77 13.46 -2.65
C ILE A 35 8.17 12.86 -2.57
N VAL A 36 9.14 13.58 -1.96
CA VAL A 36 10.49 13.06 -1.75
C VAL A 36 10.46 11.81 -0.87
N ALA A 37 9.74 11.83 0.25
CA ALA A 37 9.60 10.68 1.13
C ALA A 37 8.99 9.47 0.41
N TRP A 38 8.02 9.70 -0.48
CA TRP A 38 7.44 8.66 -1.33
C TRP A 38 8.48 7.97 -2.20
N PHE A 39 9.29 8.75 -2.94
CA PHE A 39 10.32 8.17 -3.81
C PHE A 39 11.45 7.51 -3.04
N VAL A 40 11.85 8.07 -1.89
CA VAL A 40 12.84 7.43 -1.01
C VAL A 40 12.32 6.09 -0.50
N ALA A 41 11.07 6.03 -0.03
CA ALA A 41 10.44 4.79 0.39
C ALA A 41 10.34 3.79 -0.76
N LYS A 42 9.92 4.24 -1.96
CA LYS A 42 9.87 3.40 -3.17
C LYS A 42 11.25 2.88 -3.59
N ALA A 43 12.33 3.60 -3.32
CA ALA A 43 13.67 3.11 -3.64
C ALA A 43 14.20 2.08 -2.63
N ALA A 44 13.74 2.14 -1.37
CA ALA A 44 14.30 1.35 -0.27
C ALA A 44 13.41 0.21 0.24
N TYR A 45 12.11 0.19 -0.10
CA TYR A 45 11.17 -0.81 0.43
C TYR A 45 11.55 -2.25 0.09
N GLY A 46 12.00 -2.51 -1.15
CA GLY A 46 12.40 -3.85 -1.60
C GLY A 46 13.52 -4.44 -0.73
N ALA A 47 14.56 -3.65 -0.47
CA ALA A 47 15.67 -4.07 0.38
C ALA A 47 15.24 -4.38 1.82
N LEU A 48 14.31 -3.58 2.38
CA LEU A 48 13.78 -3.83 3.72
C LEU A 48 12.90 -5.08 3.75
N SER A 49 12.02 -5.27 2.76
CA SER A 49 11.16 -6.46 2.68
C SER A 49 11.97 -7.73 2.49
N GLU A 50 12.98 -7.72 1.62
CA GLU A 50 13.87 -8.86 1.42
C GLU A 50 14.63 -9.22 2.70
N ALA A 51 15.13 -8.22 3.43
CA ALA A 51 15.80 -8.44 4.71
C ALA A 51 14.87 -9.12 5.72
N ILE A 52 13.58 -8.76 5.75
CA ILE A 52 12.58 -9.40 6.62
C ILE A 52 12.27 -10.82 6.15
N LEU A 53 12.00 -11.00 4.86
CA LEU A 53 11.64 -12.29 4.24
C LEU A 53 12.77 -13.33 4.33
N SER A 54 14.04 -12.89 4.35
CA SER A 54 15.19 -13.78 4.51
C SER A 54 15.26 -14.47 5.88
N ASN A 55 14.47 -14.01 6.86
CA ASN A 55 14.42 -14.60 8.19
C ASN A 55 13.48 -15.81 8.22
N SER A 56 14.06 -17.00 8.07
CA SER A 56 13.34 -18.28 8.06
C SER A 56 12.55 -18.57 9.33
N SER A 57 12.99 -18.07 10.49
CA SER A 57 12.27 -18.25 11.75
C SER A 57 10.96 -17.46 11.78
N LEU A 58 10.96 -16.23 11.24
CA LEU A 58 9.74 -15.44 11.11
C LEU A 58 8.79 -16.08 10.11
N MET A 59 9.33 -16.49 8.94
CA MET A 59 8.51 -17.09 7.90
C MET A 59 7.84 -18.39 8.36
N GLY A 60 8.54 -19.25 9.12
CA GLY A 60 7.96 -20.48 9.65
C GLY A 60 6.82 -20.26 10.67
N VAL A 61 6.86 -19.16 11.43
CA VAL A 61 5.74 -18.79 12.32
C VAL A 61 4.55 -18.31 11.49
N LEU A 62 4.82 -17.48 10.46
CA LEU A 62 3.81 -16.88 9.62
C LEU A 62 3.08 -17.89 8.73
N SER A 63 3.80 -18.87 8.19
CA SER A 63 3.21 -19.97 7.40
C SER A 63 2.27 -20.88 8.22
N THR A 64 2.24 -20.74 9.55
CA THR A 64 1.25 -21.42 10.41
C THR A 64 -0.11 -20.71 10.41
N TYR A 65 -0.14 -19.42 10.05
CA TYR A 65 -1.35 -18.59 10.09
C TYR A 65 -2.04 -18.44 8.73
N LEU A 66 -1.40 -18.87 7.64
CA LEU A 66 -1.91 -18.75 6.29
C LEU A 66 -1.76 -20.09 5.56
N GLU A 67 -2.89 -20.69 5.18
CA GLU A 67 -2.91 -21.88 4.33
C GLU A 67 -3.33 -21.47 2.92
N ALA A 68 -2.36 -21.17 2.06
CA ALA A 68 -2.62 -20.67 0.71
C ALA A 68 -3.43 -21.65 -0.16
N ALA A 69 -3.38 -22.96 0.15
CA ALA A 69 -4.16 -23.98 -0.53
C ALA A 69 -5.68 -23.74 -0.45
N ASP A 70 -6.17 -23.13 0.64
CA ASP A 70 -7.59 -22.88 0.87
C ASP A 70 -8.18 -21.88 -0.13
N PHE A 71 -7.34 -21.03 -0.75
CA PHE A 71 -7.77 -20.08 -1.76
C PHE A 71 -8.08 -20.73 -3.10
N PHE A 72 -7.71 -21.99 -3.31
CA PHE A 72 -7.97 -22.72 -4.55
C PHE A 72 -9.27 -23.56 -4.47
N PRO A 73 -9.93 -23.83 -5.62
CA PRO A 73 -11.17 -24.62 -5.64
C PRO A 73 -10.98 -26.10 -5.30
N SER A 74 -9.76 -26.64 -5.45
CA SER A 74 -9.46 -28.03 -5.17
C SER A 74 -7.99 -28.25 -4.83
N ALA A 75 -7.71 -29.30 -4.04
CA ALA A 75 -6.35 -29.72 -3.72
C ALA A 75 -5.53 -30.06 -4.97
N GLN A 76 -6.18 -30.52 -6.04
CA GLN A 76 -5.52 -30.80 -7.32
C GLN A 76 -4.98 -29.53 -7.98
N ILE A 77 -5.70 -28.41 -7.89
CA ILE A 77 -5.23 -27.12 -8.42
C ILE A 77 -4.14 -26.55 -7.50
N ALA A 78 -4.36 -26.59 -6.19
CA ALA A 78 -3.39 -26.09 -5.20
C ALA A 78 -2.01 -26.77 -5.31
N SER A 79 -2.01 -28.10 -5.45
CA SER A 79 -0.78 -28.92 -5.54
C SER A 79 -0.19 -29.03 -6.95
N ALA A 80 -0.88 -28.54 -7.99
CA ALA A 80 -0.35 -28.55 -9.34
C ALA A 80 0.94 -27.75 -9.41
N THR A 81 1.94 -28.29 -10.11
CA THR A 81 3.20 -27.58 -10.29
C THR A 81 3.01 -26.40 -11.25
N VAL A 82 3.80 -25.35 -11.10
CA VAL A 82 3.81 -24.20 -12.02
C VAL A 82 4.06 -24.65 -13.46
N THR A 83 4.94 -25.64 -13.66
CA THR A 83 5.21 -26.20 -14.99
C THR A 83 3.98 -26.87 -15.59
N GLU A 84 3.26 -27.69 -14.81
CA GLU A 84 2.01 -28.33 -15.26
C GLU A 84 0.91 -27.30 -15.50
N ALA A 85 0.78 -26.31 -14.61
CA ALA A 85 -0.22 -25.26 -14.74
C ALA A 85 -0.03 -24.44 -16.02
N LEU A 86 1.21 -24.05 -16.34
CA LEU A 86 1.56 -23.30 -17.56
C LEU A 86 1.53 -24.16 -18.83
N ALA A 87 1.83 -25.46 -18.72
CA ALA A 87 1.78 -26.39 -19.85
C ALA A 87 0.34 -26.83 -20.20
N SER A 88 -0.55 -26.85 -19.21
CA SER A 88 -1.97 -27.16 -19.42
C SER A 88 -2.59 -26.06 -20.29
N SER A 89 -3.06 -26.41 -21.50
CA SER A 89 -3.46 -25.44 -22.52
C SER A 89 -4.73 -24.61 -22.19
N THR A 90 -5.13 -24.47 -20.92
CA THR A 90 -5.82 -23.31 -20.29
C THR A 90 -6.53 -23.64 -18.97
N THR A 91 -6.74 -24.89 -18.57
CA THR A 91 -7.73 -25.19 -17.50
C THR A 91 -7.22 -24.99 -16.08
N ILE A 92 -6.04 -25.51 -15.71
CA ILE A 92 -5.54 -25.43 -14.33
C ILE A 92 -5.21 -23.98 -13.98
N TRP A 93 -4.42 -23.33 -14.85
CA TRP A 93 -4.01 -21.95 -14.63
C TRP A 93 -5.19 -20.97 -14.60
N ASN A 94 -6.15 -21.08 -15.53
CA ASN A 94 -7.29 -20.15 -15.53
C ASN A 94 -8.18 -20.34 -14.30
N ASN A 95 -8.39 -21.57 -13.83
CA ASN A 95 -9.16 -21.82 -12.62
C ASN A 95 -8.43 -21.32 -11.36
N ALA A 96 -7.11 -21.50 -11.31
CA ALA A 96 -6.26 -20.97 -10.24
C ALA A 96 -6.32 -19.44 -10.20
N LEU A 97 -6.05 -18.78 -11.33
CA LEU A 97 -6.05 -17.33 -11.41
C LEU A 97 -7.45 -16.74 -11.15
N ALA A 98 -8.51 -17.35 -11.67
CA ALA A 98 -9.88 -16.89 -11.41
C ALA A 98 -10.23 -16.96 -9.92
N ALA A 99 -9.85 -18.04 -9.23
CA ALA A 99 -10.07 -18.16 -7.79
C ALA A 99 -9.31 -17.09 -6.99
N VAL A 100 -8.06 -16.80 -7.36
CA VAL A 100 -7.28 -15.73 -6.73
C VAL A 100 -7.83 -14.35 -7.07
N GLN A 101 -8.31 -14.12 -8.30
CA GLN A 101 -8.97 -12.86 -8.68
C GLN A 101 -10.25 -12.60 -7.91
N GLU A 102 -11.03 -13.65 -7.65
CA GLU A 102 -12.26 -13.56 -6.87
C GLU A 102 -12.00 -13.29 -5.38
N ARG A 103 -11.01 -14.00 -4.80
CA ARG A 103 -10.78 -14.00 -3.35
C ARG A 103 -9.73 -13.01 -2.87
N LEU A 104 -8.73 -12.71 -3.70
CA LEU A 104 -7.58 -11.85 -3.40
C LEU A 104 -7.27 -10.93 -4.60
N PRO A 105 -8.21 -10.07 -5.02
CA PRO A 105 -8.10 -9.28 -6.26
C PRO A 105 -6.83 -8.41 -6.32
N PHE A 106 -6.34 -7.91 -5.18
CA PHE A 106 -5.13 -7.06 -5.13
C PHE A 106 -3.84 -7.82 -5.46
N ILE A 107 -3.79 -9.13 -5.20
CA ILE A 107 -2.58 -9.95 -5.34
C ILE A 107 -2.64 -10.77 -6.64
N ALA A 108 -3.80 -10.91 -7.26
CA ALA A 108 -3.99 -11.75 -8.43
C ALA A 108 -3.03 -11.47 -9.59
N GLU A 109 -2.76 -10.19 -9.88
CA GLU A 109 -1.83 -9.82 -10.94
C GLU A 109 -0.36 -10.09 -10.56
N ALA A 110 0.02 -9.84 -9.30
CA ALA A 110 1.34 -10.18 -8.77
C ALA A 110 1.57 -11.69 -8.79
N PHE A 111 0.56 -12.46 -8.38
CA PHE A 111 0.56 -13.93 -8.46
C PHE A 111 0.71 -14.40 -9.91
N ALA A 112 -0.04 -13.81 -10.84
CA ALA A 112 0.11 -14.09 -12.27
C ALA A 112 1.52 -13.78 -12.77
N SER A 113 2.09 -12.62 -12.43
CA SER A 113 3.44 -12.25 -12.80
C SER A 113 4.47 -13.25 -12.26
N ASN A 114 4.39 -13.58 -10.98
CA ASN A 114 5.32 -14.48 -10.30
C ASN A 114 5.27 -15.90 -10.88
N VAL A 115 4.08 -16.42 -11.18
CA VAL A 115 3.91 -17.74 -11.81
C VAL A 115 4.47 -17.72 -13.24
N ASN A 116 4.11 -16.72 -14.06
CA ASN A 116 4.58 -16.64 -15.45
C ASN A 116 6.10 -16.46 -15.57
N THR A 117 6.71 -15.74 -14.63
CA THR A 117 8.17 -15.51 -14.60
C THR A 117 8.92 -16.57 -13.80
N GLN A 118 8.22 -17.51 -13.17
CA GLN A 118 8.79 -18.51 -12.26
C GLN A 118 9.67 -17.87 -11.18
N ALA A 119 9.22 -16.74 -10.62
CA ALA A 119 9.98 -15.85 -9.75
C ALA A 119 10.61 -16.56 -8.53
N PHE A 120 9.99 -17.65 -8.06
CA PHE A 120 10.41 -18.37 -6.86
C PHE A 120 11.05 -19.73 -7.14
N ALA A 121 11.31 -20.08 -8.41
CA ALA A 121 11.90 -21.38 -8.76
C ALA A 121 13.29 -21.59 -8.11
N SER A 122 14.06 -20.51 -7.91
CA SER A 122 15.36 -20.56 -7.24
C SER A 122 15.29 -20.93 -5.75
N LEU A 123 14.12 -20.76 -5.13
CA LEU A 123 13.85 -21.13 -3.74
C LEU A 123 13.40 -22.59 -3.59
N GLY A 124 13.33 -23.35 -4.69
CA GLY A 124 12.80 -24.72 -4.71
C GLY A 124 11.27 -24.79 -4.59
N ILE A 125 10.59 -23.65 -4.69
CA ILE A 125 9.14 -23.55 -4.67
C ILE A 125 8.60 -23.92 -6.06
N THR A 126 7.64 -24.86 -6.10
CA THR A 126 7.16 -25.43 -7.37
C THR A 126 5.64 -25.52 -7.53
N THR A 127 4.85 -25.51 -6.45
CA THR A 127 3.39 -25.68 -6.51
C THR A 127 2.67 -24.33 -6.59
N LEU A 128 1.44 -24.30 -7.13
CA LEU A 128 0.64 -23.07 -7.17
C LEU A 128 0.29 -22.54 -5.77
N ALA A 129 0.02 -23.42 -4.81
CA ALA A 129 -0.21 -23.03 -3.42
C ALA A 129 0.99 -22.34 -2.80
N ASP A 130 2.19 -22.91 -2.97
CA ASP A 130 3.42 -22.31 -2.44
C ASP A 130 3.77 -20.99 -3.14
N TYR A 131 3.50 -20.88 -4.44
CA TYR A 131 3.66 -19.61 -5.16
C TYR A 131 2.70 -18.53 -4.66
N LEU A 132 1.45 -18.91 -4.36
CA LEU A 132 0.48 -17.98 -3.80
C LEU A 132 0.88 -17.55 -2.39
N ASP A 133 1.29 -18.49 -1.54
CA ASP A 133 1.79 -18.20 -0.18
C ASP A 133 2.96 -17.21 -0.23
N GLN A 134 3.97 -17.51 -1.04
CA GLN A 134 5.14 -16.65 -1.20
C GLN A 134 4.77 -15.28 -1.78
N THR A 135 3.81 -15.22 -2.71
CA THR A 135 3.31 -13.95 -3.26
C THR A 135 2.62 -13.13 -2.17
N ILE A 136 1.76 -13.74 -1.35
CA ILE A 136 1.05 -13.05 -0.26
C ILE A 136 2.03 -12.46 0.74
N TRP A 137 3.02 -13.24 1.19
CA TRP A 137 4.03 -12.75 2.14
C TRP A 137 4.90 -11.65 1.53
N THR A 138 5.33 -11.82 0.28
CA THR A 138 6.16 -10.82 -0.41
C THR A 138 5.38 -9.50 -0.54
N ALA A 139 4.14 -9.55 -1.01
CA ALA A 139 3.24 -8.41 -1.11
C ALA A 139 3.03 -7.71 0.25
N ALA A 140 2.71 -8.49 1.29
CA ALA A 140 2.45 -7.96 2.63
C ALA A 140 3.68 -7.23 3.21
N PHE A 141 4.88 -7.82 3.09
CA PHE A 141 6.10 -7.22 3.63
C PHE A 141 6.62 -6.07 2.78
N GLN A 142 6.45 -6.09 1.46
CA GLN A 142 6.75 -4.94 0.59
C GLN A 142 5.87 -3.75 0.95
N LEU A 143 4.57 -3.97 1.12
CA LEU A 143 3.61 -2.95 1.52
C LEU A 143 3.94 -2.37 2.90
N LEU A 144 4.16 -3.23 3.89
CA LEU A 144 4.51 -2.82 5.25
C LEU A 144 5.83 -2.05 5.29
N SER A 145 6.83 -2.52 4.55
CA SER A 145 8.14 -1.87 4.43
C SER A 145 8.03 -0.50 3.78
N PHE A 146 7.25 -0.38 2.70
CA PHE A 146 6.99 0.89 2.04
C PHE A 146 6.31 1.88 2.98
N ILE A 147 5.25 1.46 3.69
CA ILE A 147 4.52 2.30 4.65
C ILE A 147 5.46 2.79 5.75
N LEU A 148 6.22 1.88 6.35
CA LEU A 148 7.15 2.19 7.42
C LEU A 148 8.22 3.18 6.95
N LEU A 149 8.87 2.91 5.82
CA LEU A 149 9.89 3.79 5.27
C LEU A 149 9.33 5.13 4.82
N PHE A 150 8.11 5.16 4.30
CA PHE A 150 7.42 6.39 3.94
C PHE A 150 7.23 7.27 5.17
N PHE A 151 6.68 6.74 6.26
CA PHE A 151 6.45 7.53 7.47
C PHE A 151 7.76 7.97 8.13
N ILE A 152 8.78 7.12 8.17
CA ILE A 152 10.12 7.48 8.69
C ILE A 152 10.74 8.58 7.84
N SER A 153 10.82 8.38 6.52
CA SER A 153 11.41 9.36 5.59
C SER A 153 10.65 10.68 5.66
N TYR A 154 9.33 10.61 5.74
CA TYR A 154 8.49 11.80 5.83
C TYR A 154 8.67 12.56 7.15
N ALA A 155 8.81 11.84 8.27
CA ALA A 155 9.13 12.43 9.56
C ALA A 155 10.49 13.13 9.52
N VAL A 156 11.51 12.48 8.96
CA VAL A 156 12.86 13.05 8.79
C VAL A 156 12.82 14.30 7.92
N VAL A 157 12.22 14.24 6.74
CA VAL A 157 12.11 15.40 5.83
C VAL A 157 11.32 16.53 6.47
N THR A 158 10.20 16.23 7.15
CA THR A 158 9.43 17.25 7.86
C THR A 158 10.23 17.89 8.99
N LEU A 159 11.04 17.11 9.72
CA LEU A 159 11.95 17.62 10.76
C LEU A 159 12.99 18.57 10.15
N LEU A 160 13.62 18.19 9.04
CA LEU A 160 14.58 19.03 8.33
C LEU A 160 13.95 20.33 7.83
N ILE A 161 12.74 20.27 7.28
CA ILE A 161 11.98 21.45 6.84
C ILE A 161 11.68 22.39 8.01
N ASN A 162 11.24 21.83 9.13
CA ASN A 162 10.95 22.61 10.35
C ASN A 162 12.21 23.24 10.95
N LEU A 163 13.35 22.55 10.87
CA LEU A 163 14.63 23.08 11.31
C LEU A 163 15.08 24.23 10.39
N LEU A 164 15.00 24.01 9.07
CA LEU A 164 15.36 25.00 8.07
C LEU A 164 14.51 26.25 8.18
N SER A 165 13.20 26.10 8.39
CA SER A 165 12.30 27.25 8.55
C SER A 165 12.58 28.07 9.80
N ARG A 166 13.02 27.43 10.89
CA ARG A 166 13.44 28.11 12.11
C ARG A 166 14.75 28.89 11.91
N VAL A 167 15.70 28.33 11.15
CA VAL A 167 17.00 28.97 10.88
C VAL A 167 16.86 30.12 9.88
N LEU A 168 16.14 29.91 8.78
CA LEU A 168 16.02 30.88 7.68
C LEU A 168 14.96 31.96 7.93
N ARG A 169 14.18 31.88 9.01
CA ARG A 169 13.11 32.83 9.38
C ARG A 169 12.33 33.30 8.15
N PHE A 170 11.71 32.37 7.44
CA PHE A 170 10.98 32.71 6.21
C PHE A 170 9.96 33.83 6.49
N PRO A 171 10.00 34.95 5.74
CA PRO A 171 9.10 36.06 5.97
C PRO A 171 7.66 35.65 5.64
N ALA A 172 6.79 35.62 6.65
CA ALA A 172 5.37 35.31 6.49
C ALA A 172 4.64 36.50 5.86
N LEU A 173 4.09 36.33 4.66
CA LEU A 173 3.27 37.34 3.96
C LEU A 173 1.86 37.36 4.57
N ARG A 174 1.65 38.18 5.60
CA ARG A 174 0.43 38.20 6.44
C ARG A 174 -0.88 38.04 5.65
N GLY A 175 -1.70 37.03 6.02
CA GLY A 175 -3.03 36.75 5.47
C GLY A 175 -3.04 35.76 4.30
N PHE A 176 -2.47 36.15 3.15
CA PHE A 176 -2.41 35.31 1.95
C PHE A 176 -1.53 34.06 2.17
N ASP A 177 -0.45 34.20 2.92
CA ASP A 177 0.46 33.11 3.28
C ASP A 177 -0.25 31.98 4.05
N ALA A 178 -1.14 32.33 4.98
CA ALA A 178 -1.89 31.35 5.75
C ALA A 178 -2.88 30.59 4.86
N LEU A 179 -3.68 31.30 4.05
CA LEU A 179 -4.69 30.67 3.19
C LEU A 179 -4.05 29.69 2.19
N VAL A 180 -2.98 30.12 1.52
CA VAL A 180 -2.24 29.25 0.59
C VAL A 180 -1.57 28.10 1.35
N GLY A 181 -1.04 28.34 2.55
CA GLY A 181 -0.56 27.29 3.44
C GLY A 181 -1.62 26.23 3.74
N GLY A 182 -2.85 26.66 4.03
CA GLY A 182 -4.02 25.78 4.22
C GLY A 182 -4.36 24.95 2.99
N LEU A 183 -4.27 25.53 1.79
CA LEU A 183 -4.46 24.79 0.52
C LEU A 183 -3.39 23.71 0.35
N PHE A 184 -2.11 24.00 0.60
CA PHE A 184 -1.06 22.97 0.60
C PHE A 184 -1.29 21.92 1.69
N GLY A 185 -1.82 22.34 2.85
CA GLY A 185 -2.29 21.44 3.90
C GLY A 185 -3.37 20.47 3.39
N LEU A 186 -4.37 20.97 2.67
CA LEU A 186 -5.40 20.12 2.06
C LEU A 186 -4.83 19.18 0.99
N VAL A 187 -3.93 19.65 0.13
CA VAL A 187 -3.26 18.79 -0.87
C VAL A 187 -2.50 17.66 -0.17
N ARG A 188 -1.74 17.99 0.88
CA ARG A 188 -1.06 16.98 1.72
C ARG A 188 -2.05 16.00 2.36
N GLY A 189 -3.15 16.51 2.90
CA GLY A 189 -4.21 15.69 3.50
C GLY A 189 -4.84 14.74 2.49
N TYR A 190 -5.11 15.24 1.28
CA TYR A 190 -5.61 14.46 0.16
C TYR A 190 -4.65 13.33 -0.20
N LEU A 191 -3.36 13.62 -0.39
CA LEU A 191 -2.35 12.61 -0.70
C LEU A 191 -2.24 11.53 0.40
N LEU A 192 -2.33 11.93 1.67
CA LEU A 192 -2.29 11.01 2.80
C LEU A 192 -3.54 10.11 2.84
N VAL A 193 -4.74 10.68 2.62
CA VAL A 193 -5.97 9.89 2.56
C VAL A 193 -5.94 8.92 1.38
N MET A 194 -5.49 9.36 0.19
CA MET A 194 -5.36 8.49 -0.97
C MET A 194 -4.38 7.34 -0.73
N LEU A 195 -3.25 7.61 -0.06
CA LEU A 195 -2.34 6.55 0.38
C LEU A 195 -3.06 5.55 1.30
N LEU A 196 -3.79 6.03 2.32
CA LEU A 196 -4.53 5.15 3.23
C LEU A 196 -5.60 4.33 2.51
N LEU A 197 -6.38 4.94 1.62
CA LEU A 197 -7.44 4.26 0.87
C LEU A 197 -6.90 3.27 -0.14
N ALA A 198 -5.68 3.46 -0.64
CA ALA A 198 -5.05 2.50 -1.53
C ALA A 198 -4.46 1.29 -0.77
N VAL A 199 -4.05 1.46 0.49
CA VAL A 199 -3.54 0.40 1.37
C VAL A 199 -4.67 -0.37 2.05
N LEU A 200 -5.73 0.32 2.47
CA LEU A 200 -6.79 -0.21 3.33
C LEU A 200 -7.45 -1.49 2.78
N PRO A 201 -7.88 -1.56 1.51
CA PRO A 201 -8.47 -2.78 0.96
C PRO A 201 -7.54 -3.99 1.02
N MET A 202 -6.24 -3.80 0.79
CA MET A 202 -5.25 -4.88 0.88
C MET A 202 -5.17 -5.43 2.31
N ALA A 203 -5.20 -4.56 3.31
CA ALA A 203 -5.22 -4.97 4.70
C ALA A 203 -6.54 -5.68 5.06
N LEU A 204 -7.66 -5.25 4.49
CA LEU A 204 -8.97 -5.84 4.73
C LEU A 204 -9.09 -7.25 4.17
N ASP A 205 -8.66 -7.48 2.93
CA ASP A 205 -8.71 -8.80 2.29
C ASP A 205 -7.87 -9.84 3.06
N VAL A 206 -6.73 -9.42 3.62
CA VAL A 206 -5.83 -10.32 4.37
C VAL A 206 -6.35 -10.60 5.78
N ILE A 207 -6.87 -9.59 6.48
CA ILE A 207 -7.27 -9.74 7.89
C ILE A 207 -8.73 -10.25 7.99
N ASN A 208 -9.53 -10.07 6.95
CA ASN A 208 -10.95 -10.46 6.85
C ASN A 208 -11.74 -10.04 8.11
N ILE A 209 -11.95 -8.73 8.27
CA ILE A 209 -12.74 -8.17 9.38
C ILE A 209 -14.06 -7.64 8.81
N PRO A 210 -15.15 -8.44 8.82
CA PRO A 210 -16.41 -8.07 8.16
C PRO A 210 -16.99 -6.74 8.63
N THR A 211 -16.76 -6.39 9.89
CA THR A 211 -17.20 -5.11 10.45
C THR A 211 -16.50 -3.93 9.79
N VAL A 212 -15.19 -4.01 9.55
CA VAL A 212 -14.45 -2.91 8.91
C VAL A 212 -14.75 -2.85 7.42
N ASP A 213 -14.99 -3.99 6.76
CA ASP A 213 -15.44 -4.06 5.37
C ASP A 213 -16.79 -3.38 5.16
N ALA A 214 -17.75 -3.64 6.06
CA ALA A 214 -19.04 -2.96 6.05
C ALA A 214 -18.86 -1.45 6.21
N LEU A 215 -17.98 -1.02 7.14
CA LEU A 215 -17.73 0.41 7.33
C LEU A 215 -17.10 1.06 6.09
N TYR A 216 -16.16 0.38 5.44
CA TYR A 216 -15.48 0.86 4.25
C TYR A 216 -16.43 0.97 3.05
N SER A 217 -17.23 -0.07 2.80
CA SER A 217 -18.19 -0.10 1.70
C SER A 217 -19.33 0.93 1.86
N GLU A 218 -19.75 1.23 3.09
CA GLU A 218 -20.77 2.24 3.38
C GLU A 218 -20.25 3.69 3.39
N SER A 219 -18.92 3.91 3.35
CA SER A 219 -18.33 5.24 3.42
C SER A 219 -18.47 6.01 2.12
N THR A 220 -19.16 7.16 2.18
CA THR A 220 -19.37 8.01 1.00
C THR A 220 -18.09 8.72 0.59
N LEU A 221 -17.29 9.18 1.55
CA LEU A 221 -16.03 9.88 1.26
C LEU A 221 -14.97 8.90 0.74
N ALA A 222 -14.88 7.69 1.29
CA ALA A 222 -13.98 6.67 0.75
C ALA A 222 -14.35 6.32 -0.69
N SER A 223 -15.65 6.14 -0.98
CA SER A 223 -16.13 5.87 -2.35
C SER A 223 -15.81 7.02 -3.32
N ILE A 224 -16.13 8.26 -2.94
CA ILE A 224 -15.86 9.45 -3.78
C ILE A 224 -14.37 9.60 -4.02
N LEU A 225 -13.55 9.58 -2.97
CA LEU A 225 -12.09 9.79 -3.09
C LEU A 225 -11.41 8.61 -3.78
N GLY A 226 -11.84 7.38 -3.53
CA GLY A 226 -11.35 6.19 -4.23
C GLY A 226 -11.69 6.19 -5.72
N SER A 227 -12.84 6.77 -6.10
CA SER A 227 -13.19 6.95 -7.52
C SER A 227 -12.34 8.01 -8.23
N MET A 228 -11.73 8.93 -7.48
CA MET A 228 -10.85 9.94 -8.03
C MET A 228 -9.49 9.29 -8.37
N GLN A 229 -9.28 8.95 -9.64
CA GLN A 229 -8.00 8.44 -10.15
C GLN A 229 -6.87 9.49 -10.20
N LEU A 230 -7.00 10.59 -9.46
CA LEU A 230 -5.98 11.64 -9.40
C LEU A 230 -4.68 11.04 -8.85
N PHE A 231 -3.59 11.23 -9.59
CA PHE A 231 -2.24 10.71 -9.31
C PHE A 231 -2.07 9.19 -9.34
N ASN A 232 -3.12 8.43 -9.70
CA ASN A 232 -3.10 6.98 -9.89
C ASN A 232 -2.38 6.20 -8.75
N ILE A 233 -2.52 6.66 -7.50
CA ILE A 233 -1.78 6.13 -6.34
C ILE A 233 -2.01 4.62 -6.17
N GLN A 234 -3.22 4.13 -6.46
CA GLN A 234 -3.54 2.71 -6.42
C GLN A 234 -2.64 1.88 -7.36
N SER A 235 -2.44 2.31 -8.61
CA SER A 235 -1.52 1.63 -9.54
C SER A 235 -0.08 1.65 -9.04
N TRP A 236 0.34 2.71 -8.36
CA TRP A 236 1.68 2.81 -7.80
C TRP A 236 1.88 1.87 -6.62
N ILE A 237 0.85 1.68 -5.78
CA ILE A 237 0.91 0.70 -4.69
C ILE A 237 0.86 -0.72 -5.26
N GLN A 238 0.01 -0.97 -6.26
CA GLN A 238 0.02 -2.25 -6.98
C GLN A 238 1.38 -2.53 -7.60
N SER A 239 2.07 -1.53 -8.15
CA SER A 239 3.42 -1.70 -8.71
C SER A 239 4.48 -2.09 -7.66
N LEU A 240 4.19 -1.98 -6.36
CA LEU A 240 5.08 -2.44 -5.30
C LEU A 240 5.02 -3.95 -5.10
N LEU A 241 3.96 -4.61 -5.60
CA LEU A 241 3.71 -6.04 -5.41
C LEU A 241 4.40 -6.91 -6.47
N TYR A 242 5.05 -6.29 -7.46
CA TYR A 242 5.72 -6.92 -8.59
C TYR A 242 7.23 -6.77 -8.51
#